data_AF-A0A165GFP0-F1
#
_entry.id   AF-A0A165GFP0-F1
#
_cell.length_a   1.000
_cell.length_b   1.000
_cell.length_c   1.000
_cell.angle_alpha   90.00
_cell.angle_beta   90.00
_cell.angle_gamma   90.00
#
_symmetry.space_group_name_H-M   'P 1'
#
loop_
_entity.id
_entity.type
_entity.pdbx_description
1 polymer ?
#
loop_
_entity_poly.entity_id
_entity_poly.type
_entity_poly.pdbx_seq_one_letter_code
_entity_poly.pdbx_strand_id
1 'polypeptide(L)'
;VSITGRGTVATGRVERGQIKLGESVEIIGLKETKQTTVIGLEMFQKTLEQSVAGDNVGVLLRSIQKNEVQRGMVLAKPGSITPQTRFKAQVYILKKNEGGRHTSFV
;
A
#
# COMPACT_ATOMS: atom_id res chain seq x y z
N VAL A 1 5.67 -8.42 -7.23
CA VAL A 1 6.21 -9.30 -8.31
C VAL A 1 5.99 -8.61 -9.64
N SER A 2 6.95 -8.61 -10.58
CA SER A 2 6.74 -8.01 -11.91
C SER A 2 6.34 -9.12 -12.88
N ILE A 3 5.22 -8.97 -13.57
CA ILE A 3 4.80 -9.88 -14.63
C ILE A 3 5.16 -9.21 -15.95
N THR A 4 6.20 -9.72 -16.61
CA THR A 4 6.71 -9.20 -17.88
C THR A 4 5.56 -8.99 -18.87
N GLY A 5 5.38 -7.75 -19.34
CA GLY A 5 4.35 -7.38 -20.31
C GLY A 5 2.94 -7.09 -19.75
N ARG A 6 2.66 -7.32 -18.46
CA ARG A 6 1.33 -7.02 -17.86
C ARG A 6 1.36 -5.91 -16.82
N GLY A 7 2.41 -5.87 -15.98
CA GLY A 7 2.56 -4.85 -14.94
C GLY A 7 3.15 -5.41 -13.65
N THR A 8 2.93 -4.71 -12.54
CA THR A 8 3.47 -5.05 -11.22
C THR A 8 2.36 -5.46 -10.27
N VAL A 9 2.55 -6.58 -9.59
CA VAL A 9 1.72 -7.04 -8.48
C VAL A 9 2.22 -6.44 -7.18
N ALA A 10 1.37 -5.62 -6.56
CA ALA A 10 1.52 -5.11 -5.20
C ALA A 10 0.73 -5.99 -4.23
N THR A 11 1.33 -6.42 -3.12
CA THR A 11 0.70 -7.32 -2.15
C THR A 11 0.48 -6.61 -0.83
N GLY A 12 -0.68 -6.81 -0.20
CA GLY A 12 -0.96 -6.25 1.12
C GLY A 12 -2.32 -6.69 1.64
N ARG A 13 -2.62 -6.26 2.87
CA ARG A 13 -3.95 -6.40 3.46
C ARG A 13 -4.81 -5.19 3.07
N VAL A 14 -6.05 -5.41 2.65
CA VAL A 14 -7.01 -4.32 2.47
C VAL A 14 -7.39 -3.78 3.85
N GLU A 15 -6.96 -2.56 4.16
CA GLU A 15 -7.20 -1.96 5.48
C GLU A 15 -8.67 -1.53 5.66
N ARG A 16 -9.29 -0.97 4.61
CA ARG A 16 -10.67 -0.50 4.63
C ARG A 16 -11.27 -0.44 3.22
N GLY A 17 -12.59 -0.50 3.16
CA GLY A 17 -13.35 -0.41 1.91
C GLY A 17 -13.28 -1.69 1.07
N GLN A 18 -13.41 -1.52 -0.23
CA GLN A 18 -13.36 -2.60 -1.23
C GLN A 18 -12.70 -2.10 -2.51
N ILE A 19 -12.17 -3.03 -3.30
CA ILE A 19 -11.61 -2.77 -4.63
C ILE A 19 -12.11 -3.83 -5.60
N LYS A 20 -12.51 -3.42 -6.81
CA LYS A 20 -12.96 -4.31 -7.88
C LYS A 20 -11.99 -4.30 -9.06
N LEU A 21 -12.03 -5.39 -9.83
CA LEU A 21 -11.32 -5.45 -11.10
C LEU A 21 -11.79 -4.31 -12.03
N GLY A 22 -10.84 -3.61 -12.65
CA GLY A 22 -11.11 -2.49 -13.55
C GLY A 22 -11.22 -1.12 -12.86
N GLU A 23 -11.24 -1.06 -11.53
CA GLU A 23 -11.28 0.23 -10.82
C GLU A 23 -9.93 0.97 -10.89
N SER A 24 -10.01 2.30 -10.90
CA SER A 24 -8.83 3.16 -10.85
C SER A 24 -8.42 3.44 -9.40
N VAL A 25 -7.12 3.42 -9.15
CA VAL A 25 -6.51 3.65 -7.84
C VAL A 25 -5.33 4.61 -7.95
N GLU A 26 -5.01 5.27 -6.85
CA GLU A 26 -3.78 6.04 -6.70
C GLU A 26 -2.77 5.26 -5.86
N ILE A 27 -1.51 5.28 -6.31
CA ILE A 27 -0.34 4.84 -5.54
C ILE A 27 0.20 6.09 -4.83
N ILE A 28 0.11 6.12 -3.50
CA ILE A 28 0.38 7.32 -2.69
C ILE A 28 1.53 7.05 -1.71
N GLY A 29 2.40 8.05 -1.54
CA GLY A 29 3.43 8.11 -0.51
C GLY A 29 4.85 7.86 -1.05
N LEU A 30 5.86 8.41 -0.36
CA LEU A 30 7.31 8.28 -0.63
C LEU A 30 7.81 8.82 -1.99
N LYS A 31 6.98 8.84 -3.03
CA LYS A 31 7.21 9.42 -4.35
C LYS A 31 5.97 10.21 -4.78
N GLU A 32 6.01 10.80 -5.98
CA GLU A 32 4.85 11.45 -6.59
C GLU A 32 3.68 10.46 -6.75
N THR A 33 2.47 10.94 -6.46
CA THR A 33 1.25 10.16 -6.62
C THR A 33 1.03 9.81 -8.07
N LYS A 34 0.74 8.53 -8.35
CA LYS A 34 0.41 8.05 -9.69
C LYS A 34 -0.94 7.34 -9.69
N GLN A 35 -1.74 7.62 -10.71
CA GLN A 35 -2.98 6.90 -10.94
C GLN A 35 -2.74 5.70 -11.86
N THR A 36 -3.41 4.58 -11.58
CA THR A 36 -3.37 3.37 -12.39
C THR A 36 -4.70 2.62 -12.29
N THR A 37 -4.85 1.56 -13.06
CA THR A 37 -6.04 0.70 -13.07
C THR A 37 -5.69 -0.69 -12.57
N VAL A 38 -6.57 -1.25 -11.74
CA VAL A 38 -6.48 -2.63 -11.28
C VAL A 38 -6.88 -3.57 -12.42
N ILE A 39 -5.98 -4.45 -12.83
CA ILE A 39 -6.21 -5.41 -13.92
C ILE A 39 -6.13 -6.87 -13.47
N GLY A 40 -5.95 -7.09 -12.16
CA GLY A 40 -6.05 -8.41 -11.56
C GLY A 40 -6.10 -8.31 -10.04
N LEU A 41 -6.90 -9.17 -9.43
CA LEU A 41 -6.94 -9.39 -8.00
C LEU A 41 -6.73 -10.88 -7.75
N GLU A 42 -5.77 -11.23 -6.91
CA GLU A 42 -5.43 -12.61 -6.63
C GLU A 42 -5.22 -12.82 -5.12
N MET A 43 -5.78 -13.91 -4.60
CA MET A 43 -5.53 -14.37 -3.23
C MET A 43 -5.23 -15.87 -3.27
N PHE A 44 -4.05 -16.28 -2.80
CA PHE A 44 -3.64 -17.69 -2.73
C PHE A 44 -3.92 -18.47 -4.03
N GLN A 45 -3.44 -17.99 -5.18
CA GLN A 45 -3.63 -18.59 -6.51
C GLN A 45 -5.09 -18.63 -7.01
N LYS A 46 -6.02 -17.93 -6.33
CA LYS A 46 -7.40 -17.75 -6.80
C LYS A 46 -7.58 -16.33 -7.31
N THR A 47 -8.17 -16.21 -8.50
CA THR A 47 -8.57 -14.92 -9.05
C THR A 47 -9.85 -14.44 -8.35
N LEU A 48 -9.92 -13.15 -8.06
CA LEU A 48 -11.06 -12.50 -7.44
C LEU A 48 -11.62 -11.43 -8.36
N GLU A 49 -12.94 -11.23 -8.35
CA GLU A 49 -13.58 -10.09 -9.00
C GLU A 49 -13.56 -8.83 -8.12
N GLN A 50 -13.55 -9.05 -6.81
CA GLN A 50 -13.55 -8.02 -5.77
C GLN A 50 -12.72 -8.50 -4.58
N SER A 51 -12.08 -7.56 -3.88
CA SER A 51 -11.47 -7.77 -2.57
C SER A 51 -12.01 -6.73 -1.57
N VAL A 52 -12.15 -7.13 -0.31
CA VAL A 52 -12.75 -6.35 0.78
C VAL A 52 -11.80 -6.22 1.96
N ALA A 53 -12.12 -5.31 2.89
CA ALA A 53 -11.34 -5.11 4.11
C ALA A 53 -11.06 -6.43 4.86
N GLY A 54 -9.80 -6.63 5.24
CA GLY A 54 -9.31 -7.86 5.90
C GLY A 54 -8.61 -8.84 4.96
N ASP A 55 -8.90 -8.79 3.66
CA ASP A 55 -8.29 -9.68 2.68
C ASP A 55 -6.79 -9.43 2.50
N ASN A 56 -6.00 -10.50 2.41
CA ASN A 56 -4.61 -10.45 1.96
C ASN A 56 -4.58 -10.71 0.45
N VAL A 57 -4.37 -9.66 -0.34
CA VAL A 57 -4.56 -9.69 -1.79
C VAL A 57 -3.31 -9.21 -2.53
N GLY A 58 -3.04 -9.85 -3.67
CA GLY A 58 -2.17 -9.35 -4.71
C GLY A 58 -2.97 -8.55 -5.73
N VAL A 59 -2.61 -7.27 -5.92
CA VAL A 59 -3.25 -6.36 -6.86
C VAL A 59 -2.31 -6.14 -8.04
N LEU A 60 -2.71 -6.58 -9.23
CA LEU A 60 -1.96 -6.36 -10.47
C LEU A 60 -2.32 -4.98 -11.03
N LEU A 61 -1.31 -4.12 -11.15
CA LEU A 61 -1.45 -2.73 -11.58
C LEU A 61 -1.01 -2.55 -13.03
N ARG A 62 -1.86 -1.91 -13.83
CA ARG A 62 -1.61 -1.67 -15.26
C ARG A 62 -0.45 -0.71 -15.46
N SER A 63 0.49 -1.10 -16.31
CA SER A 63 1.59 -0.24 -16.79
C SER A 63 2.46 0.36 -15.67
N ILE A 64 2.50 -0.29 -14.50
CA ILE A 64 3.37 0.10 -13.39
C ILE A 64 4.59 -0.80 -13.36
N GLN A 65 5.77 -0.19 -13.36
CA GLN A 65 7.05 -0.88 -13.21
C GLN A 65 7.37 -1.14 -11.74
N LYS A 66 8.20 -2.15 -11.48
CA LYS A 66 8.58 -2.57 -10.13
C LYS A 66 9.28 -1.48 -9.32
N ASN A 67 10.03 -0.58 -9.97
CA ASN A 67 10.72 0.54 -9.32
C ASN A 67 9.79 1.72 -8.98
N GLU A 68 8.57 1.75 -9.52
CA GLU A 68 7.58 2.79 -9.26
C GLU A 68 6.74 2.49 -8.01
N VAL A 69 6.77 1.24 -7.51
CA VAL A 69 6.08 0.83 -6.28
C VAL A 69 7.09 0.31 -5.28
N GLN A 70 6.99 0.75 -4.03
CA GLN A 70 7.83 0.27 -2.94
C GLN A 70 7.03 0.07 -1.65
N ARG A 71 7.58 -0.75 -0.75
CA ARG A 71 6.96 -0.99 0.56
C ARG A 71 6.82 0.32 1.32
N GLY A 72 5.65 0.54 1.93
CA GLY A 72 5.29 1.76 2.64
C GLY A 72 4.39 2.71 1.84
N MET A 73 4.24 2.50 0.53
CA MET A 73 3.20 3.14 -0.27
C MET A 73 1.83 2.51 -0.02
N VAL A 74 0.76 3.25 -0.32
CA VAL A 74 -0.62 2.78 -0.21
C VAL A 74 -1.36 2.86 -1.53
N LEU A 75 -2.25 1.91 -1.78
CA LEU A 75 -3.25 1.98 -2.86
C LEU A 75 -4.54 2.56 -2.26
N ALA A 76 -5.05 3.62 -2.87
CA ALA A 76 -6.26 4.29 -2.37
C ALA A 76 -7.21 4.68 -3.51
N LYS A 77 -8.47 4.90 -3.16
CA LYS A 77 -9.43 5.53 -4.07
C LYS A 77 -8.89 6.91 -4.47
N PRO A 78 -8.94 7.31 -5.76
CA PRO A 78 -8.41 8.59 -6.19
C PRO A 78 -8.97 9.77 -5.40
N GLY A 79 -8.09 10.66 -4.94
CA GLY A 79 -8.44 11.84 -4.14
C GLY A 79 -8.87 11.56 -2.69
N SER A 80 -8.85 10.31 -2.22
CA SER A 80 -9.29 9.97 -0.86
C SER A 80 -8.23 10.17 0.22
N ILE A 81 -6.95 10.27 -0.16
CA ILE A 81 -5.82 10.45 0.75
C ILE A 81 -4.84 11.45 0.13
N THR A 82 -4.33 12.38 0.93
CA THR A 82 -3.25 13.29 0.52
C THR A 82 -2.04 13.03 1.43
N PRO A 83 -0.85 12.76 0.87
CA PRO A 83 0.34 12.51 1.68
C PRO A 83 0.77 13.78 2.42
N GLN A 84 1.22 13.64 3.66
CA GLN A 84 1.65 14.75 4.52
C GLN A 84 3.05 14.48 5.06
N THR A 85 3.87 15.53 5.20
CA THR A 85 5.24 15.44 5.72
C THR A 85 5.41 16.03 7.12
N ARG A 86 4.42 16.78 7.62
CA ARG A 86 4.44 17.38 8.95
C ARG A 86 3.15 17.02 9.68
N PHE A 87 3.28 16.60 10.93
CA PHE A 87 2.16 16.26 11.79
C PHE A 87 2.56 16.49 13.25
N LYS A 88 1.56 16.68 14.11
CA LYS A 88 1.74 16.64 15.56
C LYS A 88 1.51 15.20 16.03
N ALA A 89 2.34 14.72 16.94
CA ALA A 89 2.20 13.40 17.53
C ALA A 89 2.44 13.43 19.03
N GLN A 90 1.69 12.61 19.74
CA GLN A 90 2.00 12.24 21.12
C GLN A 90 2.75 10.91 21.07
N VAL A 91 3.96 10.88 21.63
CA VAL A 91 4.85 9.71 21.56
C VAL A 91 5.19 9.24 22.97
N TYR A 92 5.08 7.93 23.20
CA TYR A 92 5.60 7.26 24.39
C TYR A 92 6.99 6.69 24.09
N ILE A 93 7.96 7.01 24.94
CA ILE A 93 9.33 6.50 24.81
C ILE A 93 9.47 5.27 25.70
N LEU A 94 9.73 4.12 25.08
CA LEU A 94 9.95 2.85 25.78
C LEU A 94 11.11 2.98 26.77
N LYS A 95 10.91 2.44 27.97
CA LYS A 95 11.93 2.31 29.00
C LYS A 95 12.92 1.20 28.65
N LYS A 96 14.10 1.21 29.28
CA LYS A 96 15.13 0.17 29.10
C LYS A 96 14.62 -1.25 29.37
N ASN A 97 13.78 -1.44 30.40
CA ASN A 97 13.21 -2.75 30.73
C ASN A 97 12.14 -3.22 29.73
N GLU A 98 11.61 -2.31 28.91
CA GLU A 98 10.70 -2.61 27.79
C GLU A 98 11.49 -2.88 26.48
N GLY A 99 12.82 -3.00 26.55
CA GLY A 99 13.70 -3.11 25.38
C GLY A 99 13.92 -1.78 24.65
N GLY A 100 13.53 -0.67 25.27
CA GLY A 100 13.75 0.68 24.76
C GLY A 100 15.21 1.14 24.85
N ARG A 101 15.43 2.42 24.51
CA ARG A 101 16.77 3.00 24.52
C ARG A 101 17.35 3.02 25.94
N HIS A 102 18.66 2.81 26.04
CA HIS A 102 19.39 2.89 27.31
C HIS A 102 19.72 4.34 27.69
N THR A 103 19.81 5.22 26.70
CA THR A 103 20.15 6.63 26.86
C THR A 103 19.13 7.50 26.15
N SER A 104 18.95 8.72 26.67
CA SER A 104 18.11 9.75 26.06
C SER A 104 18.60 10.11 24.64
N PHE A 105 17.74 10.76 23.87
CA PHE A 105 18.07 11.34 22.57
C PHE A 105 17.99 12.87 22.66
N VAL A 106 18.74 13.54 21.77
CA VAL A 106 18.70 14.98 21.55
C VAL A 106 17.82 15.26 20.33
#